data_AF-A0A3G6V9X7-F1
#
_entry.id   AF-A0A3G6V9X7-F1
#
_cell.length_a   1.000
_cell.length_b   1.000
_cell.length_c   1.000
_cell.angle_alpha   90.00
_cell.angle_beta   90.00
_cell.angle_gamma   90.00
#
_symmetry.space_group_name_H-M   'P 1'
#
loop_
_entity.id
_entity.type
_entity.pdbx_description
1 polymer ?
#
loop_
_entity_poly.entity_id
_entity_poly.type
_entity_poly.pdbx_seq_one_letter_code
_entity_poly.pdbx_strand_id
1 'polypeptide(L)'
;VLLHGVGCSGGLASLRTAANLALGHKARGKPARILCVALEVSTTLVRSELDSINETQETRIGVPLFSDCASAVVLSNGIGQPAAPVYSLLGWDHKIIPDTEGDLGFDVDPVGWKVVLSPRVPKLASAAVPTTFSELMSSIPPLGPRYQKADDFDWAMHPGGATILTEAEKAMSIS
;
A
#
# COMPACT_ATOMS: atom_id res chain seq x y z
N VAL A 1 -12.43 10.77 6.84
CA VAL A 1 -12.63 9.33 6.59
C VAL A 1 -11.61 8.60 7.43
N LEU A 2 -12.03 7.62 8.23
CA LEU A 2 -11.12 6.70 8.92
C LEU A 2 -11.07 5.42 8.08
N LEU A 3 -9.85 4.96 7.76
CA LEU A 3 -9.65 3.68 7.12
C LEU A 3 -9.23 2.67 8.17
N HIS A 4 -9.87 1.51 8.18
CA HIS A 4 -9.57 0.40 9.08
C HIS A 4 -9.64 -0.91 8.30
N GLY A 5 -8.90 -1.93 8.75
CA GLY A 5 -8.92 -3.27 8.13
C GLY A 5 -8.15 -3.38 6.81
N VAL A 6 -7.26 -2.44 6.49
CA VAL A 6 -6.48 -2.42 5.22
C VAL A 6 -4.97 -2.63 5.41
N GLY A 7 -4.49 -2.61 6.66
CA GLY A 7 -3.08 -2.88 7.02
C GLY A 7 -2.07 -2.19 6.12
N CYS A 8 -1.11 -2.97 5.62
CA CYS A 8 0.01 -2.52 4.78
C CYS A 8 -0.40 -1.77 3.50
N SER A 9 -1.62 -1.97 3.00
CA SER A 9 -2.13 -1.21 1.83
C SER A 9 -2.62 0.21 2.19
N GLY A 10 -2.66 0.54 3.49
CA GLY A 10 -3.31 1.72 4.05
C GLY A 10 -2.78 3.06 3.51
N GLY A 11 -1.48 3.17 3.23
CA GLY A 11 -0.90 4.38 2.67
C GLY A 11 -1.51 4.77 1.31
N LEU A 12 -1.43 3.85 0.33
CA LEU A 12 -2.01 4.08 -1.00
C LEU A 12 -3.55 4.07 -0.98
N ALA A 13 -4.17 3.29 -0.10
CA ALA A 13 -5.63 3.33 0.10
C ALA A 13 -6.12 4.68 0.63
N SER A 14 -5.36 5.29 1.55
CA SER A 14 -5.60 6.65 2.06
C SER A 14 -5.44 7.69 0.96
N LEU A 15 -4.38 7.60 0.18
CA LEU A 15 -4.12 8.52 -0.95
C LEU A 15 -5.22 8.44 -2.02
N ARG A 16 -5.65 7.24 -2.41
CA ARG A 16 -6.77 7.02 -3.34
C ARG A 16 -8.08 7.60 -2.81
N THR A 17 -8.38 7.34 -1.54
CA THR A 17 -9.56 7.90 -0.87
C THR A 17 -9.53 9.44 -0.89
N ALA A 18 -8.37 10.03 -0.55
CA ALA A 18 -8.17 11.47 -0.60
C ALA A 18 -8.35 12.04 -2.02
N ALA A 19 -7.87 11.34 -3.06
CA ALA A 19 -8.04 11.77 -4.44
C ALA A 19 -9.51 11.88 -4.84
N ASN A 20 -10.32 10.87 -4.47
CA ASN A 20 -11.77 10.91 -4.70
C ASN A 20 -12.45 12.07 -3.96
N LEU A 21 -12.09 12.33 -2.70
CA LEU A 21 -12.62 13.47 -1.93
C LEU A 21 -12.22 14.82 -2.55
N ALA A 22 -10.97 14.95 -2.99
CA ALA A 22 -10.43 16.12 -3.65
C ALA A 22 -11.15 16.42 -4.97
N LEU A 23 -11.44 15.37 -5.75
CA LEU A 23 -12.26 15.45 -6.97
C LEU A 23 -13.70 15.85 -6.66
N GLY A 24 -14.31 15.34 -5.59
CA GLY A 24 -15.65 15.76 -5.15
C GLY A 24 -15.73 17.25 -4.76
N HIS A 25 -14.66 17.81 -4.19
CA HIS A 25 -14.53 19.26 -3.99
C HIS A 25 -14.33 20.00 -5.32
N LYS A 26 -13.49 19.46 -6.21
CA LYS A 26 -13.21 20.04 -7.52
C LYS A 26 -14.48 20.18 -8.37
N ALA A 27 -15.34 19.16 -8.36
CA ALA A 27 -16.63 19.16 -9.04
C ALA A 27 -17.58 20.29 -8.59
N ARG A 28 -17.36 20.83 -7.37
CA ARG A 28 -18.12 21.97 -6.82
C ARG A 28 -17.38 23.30 -6.95
N GLY A 29 -16.26 23.35 -7.67
CA GLY A 29 -15.41 24.53 -7.79
C GLY A 29 -14.73 24.93 -6.46
N LYS A 30 -14.65 24.03 -5.48
CA LYS A 30 -14.11 24.33 -4.14
C LYS A 30 -12.65 23.90 -4.03
N PRO A 31 -11.77 24.71 -3.42
CA PRO A 31 -10.43 24.26 -3.00
C PRO A 31 -10.51 23.03 -2.09
N ALA A 32 -9.57 22.11 -2.24
CA ALA A 32 -9.32 21.03 -1.29
C ALA A 32 -7.82 20.86 -1.05
N ARG A 33 -7.47 20.69 0.23
CA ARG A 33 -6.15 20.29 0.72
C ARG A 33 -6.41 19.22 1.76
N ILE A 34 -5.99 17.99 1.48
CA ILE A 34 -6.29 16.82 2.30
C ILE A 34 -4.97 16.32 2.87
N LEU A 35 -4.87 16.31 4.19
CA LEU A 35 -3.76 15.69 4.90
C LEU A 35 -4.03 14.18 4.98
N CYS A 36 -3.19 13.40 4.30
CA CYS A 36 -3.19 11.94 4.41
C CYS A 36 -2.11 11.56 5.42
N VAL A 37 -2.48 10.85 6.49
CA VAL A 37 -1.55 10.39 7.53
C VAL A 37 -1.63 8.86 7.60
N ALA A 38 -0.45 8.23 7.67
CA ALA A 38 -0.30 6.83 8.05
C ALA A 38 0.58 6.77 9.30
N LEU A 39 0.15 6.05 10.32
CA LEU A 39 0.85 5.87 11.58
C LEU A 39 0.71 4.40 11.98
N GLU A 40 1.84 3.75 12.23
CA GLU A 40 1.91 2.37 12.68
C GLU A 40 2.84 2.28 13.89
N VAL A 41 2.38 1.59 14.95
CA VAL A 41 3.15 1.34 16.18
C VAL A 41 3.05 -0.14 16.52
N SER A 42 3.80 -0.95 15.78
CA SER A 42 3.71 -2.41 15.79
C SER A 42 4.64 -3.07 16.81
N THR A 43 5.75 -2.42 17.19
CA THR A 43 6.77 -3.04 18.07
C THR A 43 6.24 -3.32 19.48
N THR A 44 5.18 -2.62 19.90
CA THR A 44 4.48 -2.87 21.16
C THR A 44 3.88 -4.29 21.25
N LEU A 45 3.64 -4.94 20.11
CA LEU A 45 3.09 -6.30 20.02
C LEU A 45 4.17 -7.40 20.09
N VAL A 46 5.46 -7.05 20.24
CA VAL A 46 6.55 -8.04 20.25
C VAL A 46 6.36 -9.15 21.29
N ARG A 47 5.88 -8.80 22.49
CA ARG A 47 5.62 -9.79 23.55
C ARG A 47 4.49 -10.74 23.17
N SER A 48 3.39 -10.18 22.64
CA SER A 48 2.24 -10.95 22.15
C SER A 48 2.64 -11.97 21.09
N GLU A 49 3.49 -11.58 20.12
CA GLU A 49 3.96 -12.49 19.08
C GLU A 49 4.96 -13.54 19.62
N LEU A 50 5.88 -13.16 20.52
CA LEU A 50 6.82 -14.11 21.13
C LEU A 50 6.12 -15.16 21.99
N ASP A 51 5.07 -14.77 22.73
CA ASP A 51 4.27 -15.70 23.52
C ASP A 51 3.57 -16.71 22.58
N SER A 52 2.98 -16.25 21.47
CA SER A 52 2.40 -17.14 20.46
C SER A 52 3.42 -18.09 19.83
N ILE A 53 4.62 -17.61 19.48
CA ILE A 53 5.71 -18.47 18.97
C ILE A 53 6.05 -19.56 19.99
N ASN A 54 6.16 -19.20 21.27
CA ASN A 54 6.49 -20.16 22.32
C ASN A 54 5.35 -21.18 22.55
N GLU A 55 4.09 -20.75 22.52
CA GLU A 55 2.94 -21.62 22.80
C GLU A 55 2.65 -22.58 21.64
N THR A 56 2.62 -22.07 20.40
CA THR A 56 2.25 -22.89 19.23
C THR A 56 3.44 -23.62 18.62
N GLN A 57 4.67 -23.20 18.95
CA GLN A 57 5.91 -23.65 18.31
C GLN A 57 5.92 -23.41 16.78
N GLU A 58 5.09 -22.48 16.30
CA GLU A 58 5.04 -22.10 14.89
C GLU A 58 6.10 -21.03 14.57
N THR A 59 6.64 -21.10 13.36
CA THR A 59 7.49 -20.03 12.84
C THR A 59 6.63 -18.82 12.45
N ARG A 60 6.68 -17.76 13.26
CA ARG A 60 5.99 -16.50 12.99
C ARG A 60 7.02 -15.40 12.72
N ILE A 61 6.97 -14.81 11.53
CA ILE A 61 7.98 -13.86 11.06
C ILE A 61 7.55 -12.39 11.18
N GLY A 62 6.45 -12.08 11.89
CA GLY A 62 5.99 -10.70 12.07
C GLY A 62 7.02 -9.84 12.83
N VAL A 63 7.57 -10.38 13.92
CA VAL A 63 8.55 -9.69 14.80
C VAL A 63 9.77 -9.14 14.04
N PRO A 64 10.46 -9.89 13.16
CA PRO A 64 11.60 -9.37 12.41
C PRO A 64 11.24 -8.43 11.24
N LEU A 65 9.96 -8.28 10.89
CA LEU A 65 9.54 -7.49 9.72
C LEU A 65 8.94 -6.13 10.09
N PHE A 66 8.13 -6.07 11.15
CA PHE A 66 7.36 -4.87 11.48
C PHE A 66 8.14 -3.88 12.36
N SER A 67 7.87 -2.59 12.15
CA SER A 67 8.50 -1.47 12.88
C SER A 67 7.52 -0.31 13.08
N ASP A 68 7.95 0.72 13.79
CA ASP A 68 7.14 1.90 14.09
C ASP A 68 7.49 3.05 13.13
N CYS A 69 6.47 3.70 12.57
CA CYS A 69 6.67 4.84 11.67
C CYS A 69 5.41 5.70 11.56
N ALA A 70 5.61 6.99 11.31
CA ALA A 70 4.56 7.90 10.87
C ALA A 70 4.99 8.61 9.59
N SER A 71 4.06 8.76 8.65
CA SER A 71 4.28 9.50 7.41
C SER A 71 3.04 10.29 7.03
N ALA A 72 3.23 11.39 6.30
CA ALA A 72 2.12 12.20 5.83
C ALA A 72 2.41 12.86 4.49
N VAL A 73 1.34 13.08 3.72
CA VAL A 73 1.37 13.88 2.48
C VAL A 73 0.16 14.80 2.44
N VAL A 74 0.28 15.93 1.74
CA VAL A 74 -0.84 16.84 1.47
C VAL A 74 -1.25 16.72 0.01
N LEU A 75 -2.46 16.24 -0.24
CA LEU A 75 -3.03 16.18 -1.59
C LEU A 75 -3.89 17.41 -1.86
N SER A 76 -3.68 18.03 -3.02
CA SER A 76 -4.40 19.21 -3.47
C SER A 76 -5.20 18.91 -4.74
N ASN A 77 -6.39 19.51 -4.89
CA ASN A 77 -7.14 19.46 -6.14
C ASN A 77 -6.77 20.56 -7.15
N GLY A 78 -5.79 21.41 -6.81
CA GLY A 78 -5.29 22.50 -7.66
C GLY A 78 -6.15 23.76 -7.70
N ILE A 79 -7.37 23.76 -7.13
CA ILE A 79 -8.19 24.98 -7.05
C ILE A 79 -7.67 25.89 -5.91
N GLY A 80 -7.73 27.20 -6.12
CA GLY A 80 -7.33 28.23 -5.17
C GLY A 80 -5.90 28.71 -5.42
N GLN A 81 -5.10 28.82 -4.36
CA GLN A 81 -3.66 29.12 -4.45
C GLN A 81 -2.87 27.80 -4.50
N PRO A 82 -2.42 27.35 -5.68
CA PRO A 82 -1.62 26.13 -5.79
C PRO A 82 -0.19 26.38 -5.30
N ALA A 83 0.40 25.36 -4.67
CA ALA A 83 1.84 25.26 -4.52
C ALA A 83 2.39 24.39 -5.66
N ALA A 84 3.69 24.53 -5.98
CA ALA A 84 4.35 23.63 -6.92
C ALA A 84 4.28 22.19 -6.39
N PRO A 85 3.71 21.23 -7.15
CA PRO A 85 3.61 19.84 -6.69
C PRO A 85 4.98 19.16 -6.74
N VAL A 86 5.28 18.34 -5.72
CA VAL A 86 6.42 17.42 -5.76
C VAL A 86 6.13 16.28 -6.74
N TYR A 87 4.91 15.72 -6.67
CA TYR A 87 4.40 14.73 -7.61
C TYR A 87 2.97 15.09 -8.04
N SER A 88 2.61 14.73 -9.27
CA SER A 88 1.23 14.81 -9.77
C SER A 88 0.61 13.42 -9.78
N LEU A 89 -0.54 13.26 -9.12
CA LEU A 89 -1.28 12.00 -9.13
C LEU A 89 -2.10 11.89 -10.42
N LEU A 90 -1.63 11.08 -11.37
CA LEU A 90 -2.27 10.92 -12.69
C LEU A 90 -3.41 9.90 -12.69
N GLY A 91 -3.32 8.89 -11.82
CA GLY A 91 -4.36 7.88 -11.62
C GLY A 91 -3.96 6.89 -10.54
N TRP A 92 -4.84 5.91 -10.30
CA TRP A 92 -4.67 4.87 -9.31
C TRP A 92 -5.48 3.64 -9.74
N ASP A 93 -5.04 2.46 -9.33
CA ASP A 93 -5.78 1.21 -9.45
C ASP A 93 -5.75 0.45 -8.11
N HIS A 94 -6.68 -0.47 -7.90
CA HIS A 94 -6.75 -1.32 -6.71
C HIS A 94 -7.53 -2.60 -6.99
N LYS A 95 -7.09 -3.70 -6.38
CA LYS A 95 -7.71 -5.01 -6.51
C LYS A 95 -7.68 -5.79 -5.21
N ILE A 96 -8.64 -6.70 -5.07
CA ILE A 96 -8.65 -7.75 -4.06
C ILE A 96 -8.37 -9.07 -4.80
N ILE A 97 -7.40 -9.84 -4.30
CA ILE A 97 -7.09 -11.16 -4.86
C ILE A 97 -8.11 -12.14 -4.26
N PRO A 98 -8.94 -12.82 -5.07
CA PRO A 98 -9.95 -13.75 -4.55
C PRO A 98 -9.34 -14.89 -3.74
N ASP A 99 -10.06 -15.36 -2.71
CA ASP A 99 -9.71 -16.55 -1.93
C ASP A 99 -8.32 -16.48 -1.27
N THR A 100 -7.97 -15.30 -0.73
CA THR A 100 -6.67 -15.03 -0.07
C THR A 100 -6.81 -14.49 1.36
N GLU A 101 -8.01 -14.49 1.92
CA GLU A 101 -8.30 -13.96 3.27
C GLU A 101 -7.51 -14.70 4.36
N GLY A 102 -7.24 -16.00 4.16
CA GLY A 102 -6.42 -16.80 5.08
C GLY A 102 -4.90 -16.63 4.89
N ASP A 103 -4.45 -15.90 3.87
CA ASP A 103 -3.03 -15.74 3.59
C ASP A 103 -2.41 -14.51 4.27
N LEU A 104 -3.19 -13.44 4.49
CA LEU A 104 -2.68 -12.19 5.06
C LEU A 104 -3.73 -11.48 5.92
N GLY A 105 -3.41 -11.21 7.17
CA GLY A 105 -4.36 -10.58 8.10
C GLY A 105 -3.76 -10.16 9.44
N PHE A 106 -4.60 -9.50 10.22
CA PHE A 106 -4.35 -9.12 11.62
C PHE A 106 -5.63 -9.39 12.42
N ASP A 107 -5.66 -10.51 13.14
CA ASP A 107 -6.81 -10.91 13.93
C ASP A 107 -6.81 -10.20 15.28
N VAL A 108 -7.95 -9.65 15.68
CA VAL A 108 -8.10 -8.97 16.98
C VAL A 108 -7.94 -9.97 18.13
N ASP A 109 -7.23 -9.58 19.17
CA ASP A 109 -6.87 -10.44 20.30
C ASP A 109 -6.82 -9.63 21.61
N PRO A 110 -7.07 -10.24 22.80
CA PRO A 110 -6.98 -9.54 24.07
C PRO A 110 -5.64 -8.82 24.32
N VAL A 111 -4.55 -9.26 23.69
CA VAL A 111 -3.23 -8.60 23.76
C VAL A 111 -2.85 -7.86 22.46
N GLY A 112 -3.86 -7.40 21.70
CA GLY A 112 -3.69 -6.54 20.53
C GLY A 112 -4.16 -7.20 19.25
N TRP A 113 -3.22 -7.52 18.35
CA TRP A 113 -3.52 -8.19 17.09
C TRP A 113 -2.51 -9.31 16.81
N LYS A 114 -2.99 -10.44 16.30
CA LYS A 114 -2.17 -11.57 15.87
C LYS A 114 -1.96 -11.52 14.37
N VAL A 115 -0.70 -11.62 13.94
CA VAL A 115 -0.34 -11.62 12.51
C VAL A 115 -0.79 -12.93 11.86
N VAL A 116 -1.45 -12.83 10.71
CA VAL A 116 -1.67 -13.95 9.79
C VAL A 116 -0.81 -13.69 8.56
N LEU A 117 0.15 -14.57 8.29
CA LEU A 117 1.09 -14.42 7.18
C LEU A 117 1.51 -15.78 6.61
N SER A 118 0.87 -16.15 5.51
CA SER A 118 1.14 -17.36 4.75
C SER A 118 2.39 -17.23 3.88
N PRO A 119 3.16 -18.31 3.65
CA PRO A 119 4.28 -18.32 2.70
C PRO A 119 3.85 -18.10 1.24
N ARG A 120 2.54 -18.15 0.93
CA ARG A 120 2.02 -17.86 -0.42
C ARG A 120 2.00 -16.37 -0.75
N VAL A 121 2.01 -15.49 0.26
CA VAL A 121 1.83 -14.04 0.07
C VAL A 121 2.79 -13.44 -0.96
N PRO A 122 4.11 -13.71 -0.94
CA PRO A 122 5.01 -13.13 -1.92
C PRO A 122 4.66 -13.49 -3.37
N LYS A 123 4.28 -14.75 -3.62
CA LYS A 123 3.91 -15.23 -4.95
C LYS A 123 2.56 -14.67 -5.40
N LEU A 124 1.58 -14.58 -4.50
CA LEU A 124 0.27 -13.99 -4.80
C LEU A 124 0.40 -12.51 -5.12
N ALA A 125 1.16 -11.77 -4.31
CA ALA A 125 1.40 -10.34 -4.50
C ALA A 125 2.12 -10.07 -5.82
N SER A 126 3.23 -10.76 -6.10
CA SER A 126 4.01 -10.53 -7.33
C SER A 126 3.24 -10.91 -8.60
N ALA A 127 2.45 -11.99 -8.57
CA ALA A 127 1.63 -12.40 -9.70
C ALA A 127 0.53 -11.37 -10.06
N ALA A 128 0.09 -10.55 -9.11
CA ALA A 128 -0.91 -9.52 -9.36
C ALA A 128 -0.33 -8.23 -10.00
N VAL A 129 0.97 -7.98 -9.87
CA VAL A 129 1.61 -6.72 -10.29
C VAL A 129 1.49 -6.49 -11.81
N PRO A 130 1.81 -7.45 -12.70
CA PRO A 130 1.79 -7.20 -14.15
C PRO A 130 0.43 -6.77 -14.67
N THR A 131 -0.63 -7.48 -14.27
CA THR A 131 -1.99 -7.17 -14.70
C THR A 131 -2.46 -5.83 -14.12
N THR A 132 -2.18 -5.56 -12.85
CA THR A 132 -2.56 -4.29 -12.20
C THR A 132 -1.82 -3.10 -12.81
N PHE A 133 -0.54 -3.26 -13.14
CA PHE A 133 0.25 -2.25 -13.85
C PHE A 133 -0.31 -1.98 -15.25
N SER A 134 -0.60 -3.03 -16.02
CA SER A 134 -1.17 -2.87 -17.37
C SER A 134 -2.51 -2.14 -17.35
N GLU A 135 -3.38 -2.45 -16.39
CA GLU A 135 -4.67 -1.79 -16.24
C GLU A 135 -4.53 -0.34 -15.79
N LEU A 136 -3.66 -0.06 -14.83
CA LEU A 136 -3.31 1.31 -14.45
C LEU A 136 -2.85 2.12 -15.67
N MET A 137 -1.89 1.60 -16.44
CA MET A 137 -1.35 2.26 -17.63
C MET A 137 -2.43 2.54 -18.68
N SER A 138 -3.43 1.65 -18.82
CA SER A 138 -4.57 1.86 -19.72
C SER A 138 -5.59 2.91 -19.22
N SER A 139 -5.63 3.15 -17.91
CA SER A 139 -6.61 4.05 -17.29
C SER A 139 -6.14 5.50 -17.18
N ILE A 140 -4.83 5.73 -17.26
CA ILE A 140 -4.21 7.06 -17.14
C ILE A 140 -4.05 7.74 -18.49
N PRO A 141 -3.91 9.09 -18.51
CA PRO A 141 -3.58 9.81 -19.73
C PRO A 141 -2.30 9.27 -20.38
N PRO A 142 -2.22 9.20 -21.73
CA PRO A 142 -1.02 8.75 -22.42
C PRO A 142 0.21 9.52 -21.95
N LEU A 143 1.21 8.78 -21.51
CA LEU A 143 2.50 9.35 -21.13
C LEU A 143 3.38 9.53 -22.38
N GLY A 144 4.44 10.33 -22.23
CA GLY A 144 5.40 10.54 -23.31
C GLY A 144 6.05 9.23 -23.79
N PRO A 145 6.75 9.25 -24.94
CA PRO A 145 7.33 8.06 -25.55
C PRO A 145 8.40 7.36 -24.69
N ARG A 146 8.87 8.02 -23.63
CA ARG A 146 9.83 7.48 -22.65
C ARG A 146 9.21 6.64 -21.54
N TYR A 147 7.87 6.54 -21.45
CA TYR A 147 7.17 5.87 -20.35
C TYR A 147 6.15 4.89 -20.91
N GLN A 148 6.62 3.72 -21.35
CA GLN A 148 5.82 2.72 -22.06
C GLN A 148 5.84 1.36 -21.37
N LYS A 149 6.97 0.97 -20.76
CA LYS A 149 7.20 -0.33 -20.14
C LYS A 149 7.55 -0.17 -18.67
N ALA A 150 7.45 -1.26 -17.91
CA ALA A 150 7.70 -1.25 -16.47
C ALA A 150 9.09 -0.74 -16.07
N ASP A 151 10.12 -1.05 -16.87
CA ASP A 151 11.52 -0.64 -16.67
C ASP A 151 11.79 0.84 -17.02
N ASP A 152 10.82 1.54 -17.63
CA ASP A 152 10.90 2.98 -17.87
C ASP A 152 10.55 3.82 -16.61
N PHE A 153 10.06 3.18 -15.55
CA PHE A 153 9.57 3.86 -14.34
C PHE A 153 10.45 3.56 -13.13
N ASP A 154 10.56 4.55 -12.24
CA ASP A 154 10.95 4.30 -10.86
C ASP A 154 9.78 3.66 -10.10
N TRP A 155 10.08 2.67 -9.26
CA TRP A 155 9.08 1.92 -8.50
C TRP A 155 9.12 2.24 -7.00
N ALA A 156 8.10 2.96 -6.52
CA ALA A 156 7.86 3.15 -5.08
C ALA A 156 7.09 1.94 -4.50
N MET A 157 7.78 0.82 -4.32
CA MET A 157 7.19 -0.43 -3.81
C MET A 157 7.13 -0.48 -2.29
N HIS A 158 6.01 -0.93 -1.71
CA HIS A 158 5.93 -1.21 -0.27
C HIS A 158 6.71 -2.50 0.06
N PRO A 159 7.75 -2.45 0.90
CA PRO A 159 8.62 -3.59 1.15
C PRO A 159 8.08 -4.47 2.30
N GLY A 160 7.01 -5.23 2.07
CA GLY A 160 6.45 -6.16 3.08
C GLY A 160 7.43 -7.27 3.50
N GLY A 161 8.51 -7.46 2.74
CA GLY A 161 9.64 -8.35 3.01
C GLY A 161 10.55 -8.38 1.78
N ALA A 162 11.80 -8.81 1.93
CA ALA A 162 12.76 -8.85 0.81
C ALA A 162 12.23 -9.66 -0.39
N THR A 163 11.54 -10.78 -0.13
CA THR A 163 10.95 -11.62 -1.17
C THR A 163 9.92 -10.87 -2.03
N ILE A 164 9.17 -9.92 -1.45
CA ILE A 164 8.21 -9.10 -2.22
C ILE A 164 8.93 -8.30 -3.31
N LEU A 165 10.05 -7.67 -2.96
CA LEU A 165 10.84 -6.88 -3.90
C LEU A 165 11.42 -7.78 -4.99
N THR A 166 12.12 -8.84 -4.61
CA THR A 166 12.78 -9.73 -5.58
C THR A 166 11.81 -10.46 -6.51
N GLU A 167 10.60 -10.78 -6.04
CA GLU A 167 9.59 -11.43 -6.88
C GLU A 167 8.87 -10.42 -7.79
N ALA A 168 8.69 -9.18 -7.35
CA ALA A 168 8.18 -8.10 -8.20
C ALA A 168 9.19 -7.72 -9.29
N GLU A 169 10.47 -7.62 -8.97
CA GLU A 169 11.57 -7.42 -9.93
C GLU A 169 11.54 -8.45 -11.05
N LYS A 170 11.44 -9.74 -10.69
CA LYS A 170 11.32 -10.83 -11.67
C LYS A 170 10.03 -10.74 -12.48
N ALA A 171 8.89 -10.51 -11.83
CA ALA A 171 7.59 -10.48 -12.49
C ALA A 171 7.45 -9.32 -13.49
N MET A 172 8.07 -8.18 -13.19
CA MET A 172 8.03 -6.97 -14.02
C MET A 172 9.26 -6.78 -14.90
N SER A 173 10.30 -7.60 -14.73
CA SER A 173 11.61 -7.45 -15.40
C SER A 173 12.25 -6.07 -15.15
N ILE A 174 12.27 -5.65 -13.88
CA ILE A 174 12.85 -4.38 -13.42
C ILE A 174 14.03 -4.63 -12.46
N SER A 175 14.79 -3.57 -12.13
CA SER A 175 15.98 -3.60 -11.26
C SER A 175 15.96 -2.54 -10.17
#